data_AF-A0A1S8WMI1-F1
#
_entry.id   AF-A0A1S8WMI1-F1
#
_cell.length_a   1.000
_cell.length_b   1.000
_cell.length_c   1.000
_cell.angle_alpha   90.00
_cell.angle_beta   90.00
_cell.angle_gamma   90.00
#
_symmetry.space_group_name_H-M   'P 1'
#
loop_
_entity.id
_entity.type
_entity.pdbx_description
1 polymer ?
#
loop_
_entity_poly.entity_id
_entity_poly.type
_entity_poly.pdbx_seq_one_letter_code
_entity_poly.pdbx_strand_id
1 'polypeptide(L)'
;MFSMLYSFISQLRNDGQSSSRNYNIPVEDMELLDPCFILHTLHHYLSLCNTMTSESGLPNKGNLDQFLRAFYSRNAVAFAVAGLSSYSKHLRSMSRTVIAKYRELLESWQSTRLQVNKKGTSGTTLQLFPERVQIMFILDTLRNSLASGGGRAIGGNGRRRWMFSSALDTGGRLTRVHANFFIRSLQLLGKPENHLYQSVWNCFLSKPALDLNEVPDFLRTFFSTSTQYRMERQWITRLLAESVGDTADYLVMEKSRVFKHCLNAYSSTSSEASFQLNVLKLIASATKQPRLVHALIRFHALPLWLWRHMLVPCPVSHAAQFRTIIDNMSKVICSGSQESPASQLLPLLTEEFEKMHGGATINTKQNGVVQSVNGNTSLHAELETH
;
A
#
# COMPACT_ATOMS: atom_id res chain seq x y z
N MET A 1 3.91 1.72 -4.14
CA MET A 1 5.14 2.51 -4.39
C MET A 1 4.83 3.73 -5.26
N PHE A 2 4.44 3.57 -6.54
CA PHE A 2 4.12 4.69 -7.44
C PHE A 2 2.99 5.63 -6.98
N SER A 3 1.88 5.10 -6.45
CA SER A 3 0.79 5.95 -5.91
C SER A 3 1.19 6.75 -4.65
N MET A 4 2.09 6.22 -3.82
CA MET A 4 2.67 6.98 -2.69
C MET A 4 3.68 8.02 -3.19
N LEU A 5 4.50 7.67 -4.18
CA LEU A 5 5.46 8.56 -4.84
C LEU A 5 4.75 9.80 -5.40
N TYR A 6 3.63 9.59 -6.11
CA TYR A 6 2.82 10.66 -6.71
C TYR A 6 2.23 11.61 -5.65
N SER A 7 1.72 11.06 -4.54
CA SER A 7 1.18 11.85 -3.43
C SER A 7 2.25 12.63 -2.66
N PHE A 8 3.43 12.04 -2.46
CA PHE A 8 4.57 12.65 -1.76
C PHE A 8 5.23 13.77 -2.59
N ILE A 9 5.40 13.55 -3.89
CA ILE A 9 5.97 14.53 -4.82
C ILE A 9 4.98 15.69 -5.06
N SER A 10 3.67 15.41 -5.15
CA SER A 10 2.64 16.45 -5.22
C SER A 10 2.60 17.33 -3.96
N GLN A 11 2.98 16.80 -2.80
CA GLN A 11 3.10 17.57 -1.55
C GLN A 11 4.42 18.35 -1.46
N LEU A 12 5.54 17.84 -2.00
CA LEU A 12 6.78 18.61 -2.13
C LEU A 12 6.65 19.80 -3.10
N ARG A 13 5.82 19.66 -4.16
CA ARG A 13 5.50 20.72 -5.13
C ARG A 13 4.83 21.95 -4.49
N ASN A 14 3.99 21.77 -3.48
CA ASN A 14 3.26 22.88 -2.85
C ASN A 14 4.14 23.69 -1.88
N ASP A 15 5.15 23.06 -1.26
CA ASP A 15 6.04 23.76 -0.32
C ASP A 15 7.20 24.51 -1.01
N GLY A 16 7.60 24.07 -2.21
CA GLY A 16 8.64 24.71 -3.02
C GLY A 16 8.27 26.08 -3.59
N GLN A 17 7.00 26.51 -3.48
CA GLN A 17 6.55 27.83 -3.93
C GLN A 17 6.80 28.96 -2.92
N SER A 18 7.34 28.66 -1.73
CA SER A 18 7.60 29.66 -0.67
C SER A 18 9.05 30.12 -0.55
N SER A 19 9.99 29.57 -1.33
CA SER A 19 11.37 30.06 -1.36
C SER A 19 11.99 29.93 -2.74
N SER A 20 12.48 31.06 -3.24
CA SER A 20 12.74 31.36 -4.65
C SER A 20 13.79 30.49 -5.36
N ARG A 21 13.38 29.85 -6.47
CA ARG A 21 13.93 29.97 -7.84
C ARG A 21 13.13 29.05 -8.76
N ASN A 22 12.40 29.66 -9.70
CA ASN A 22 11.57 28.96 -10.68
C ASN A 22 12.44 28.09 -11.61
N TYR A 23 12.52 26.81 -11.32
CA TYR A 23 12.81 25.79 -12.33
C TYR A 23 11.49 25.06 -12.60
N ASN A 24 10.77 25.50 -13.63
CA ASN A 24 9.66 24.75 -14.21
C ASN A 24 10.24 23.51 -14.88
N ILE A 25 10.37 22.41 -14.13
CA ILE A 25 10.66 21.10 -14.70
C ILE A 25 9.30 20.52 -15.15
N PRO A 26 9.11 20.21 -16.44
CA PRO A 26 7.87 19.65 -16.95
C PRO A 26 7.55 18.31 -16.26
N VAL A 27 6.25 18.04 -16.07
CA VAL A 27 5.71 16.87 -15.34
C VAL A 27 6.21 15.54 -15.91
N GLU A 28 6.62 15.51 -17.18
CA GLU A 28 7.16 14.35 -17.89
C GLU A 28 8.54 13.90 -17.36
N ASP A 29 9.35 14.78 -16.79
CA ASP A 29 10.68 14.43 -16.24
C ASP A 29 10.63 13.89 -14.79
N MET A 30 9.49 13.99 -14.10
CA MET A 30 9.33 13.51 -12.72
C MET A 30 8.99 12.01 -12.62
N GLU A 31 8.54 11.39 -13.72
CA GLU A 31 8.52 9.93 -13.85
C GLU A 31 9.93 9.34 -14.03
N LEU A 32 10.94 10.19 -14.28
CA LEU A 32 12.34 9.82 -14.47
C LEU A 32 13.17 9.80 -13.18
N LEU A 33 12.63 10.24 -12.03
CA LEU A 33 13.38 10.24 -10.78
C LEU A 33 13.48 8.80 -10.24
N ASP A 34 14.63 8.18 -10.44
CA ASP A 34 14.92 6.85 -9.92
C ASP A 34 14.66 6.83 -8.39
N PRO A 35 13.84 5.90 -7.88
CA PRO A 35 13.67 5.69 -6.44
C PRO A 35 14.99 5.61 -5.65
N CYS A 36 16.10 5.25 -6.31
CA CYS A 36 17.45 5.31 -5.75
C CYS A 36 17.84 6.73 -5.28
N PHE A 37 17.47 7.77 -6.03
CA PHE A 37 17.79 9.16 -5.68
C PHE A 37 17.10 9.57 -4.38
N ILE A 38 15.81 9.24 -4.22
CA ILE A 38 15.02 9.62 -3.05
C ILE A 38 15.64 9.08 -1.76
N LEU A 39 16.04 7.81 -1.71
CA LEU A 39 16.64 7.23 -0.50
C LEU A 39 17.96 7.91 -0.12
N HIS A 40 18.77 8.31 -1.10
CA HIS A 40 20.00 9.07 -0.87
C HIS A 40 19.70 10.48 -0.35
N THR A 41 18.70 11.16 -0.90
CA THR A 41 18.26 12.47 -0.41
C THR A 41 17.74 12.37 1.03
N LEU A 42 16.92 11.37 1.34
CA LEU A 42 16.43 11.13 2.71
C LEU A 42 17.59 10.86 3.68
N HIS A 43 18.57 10.06 3.27
CA HIS A 43 19.78 9.82 4.06
C HIS A 43 20.56 11.11 4.31
N HIS A 44 20.73 11.95 3.28
CA HIS A 44 21.42 13.23 3.39
C HIS A 44 20.75 14.16 4.41
N TYR A 45 19.42 14.30 4.37
CA TYR A 45 18.68 15.09 5.36
C TYR A 45 18.84 14.58 6.80
N LEU A 46 18.83 13.25 7.00
CA LEU A 46 19.06 12.66 8.32
C LEU A 46 20.50 12.93 8.81
N SER A 47 21.49 12.86 7.92
CA SER A 47 22.88 13.14 8.24
C SER A 47 23.10 14.62 8.59
N LEU A 48 22.49 15.55 7.86
CA LEU A 48 22.52 16.98 8.19
C LEU A 48 21.92 17.29 9.57
N CYS A 49 20.80 16.64 9.90
CA CYS A 49 20.20 16.79 11.23
C CYS A 49 21.14 16.28 12.34
N ASN A 50 21.89 15.21 12.07
CA ASN A 50 22.85 14.64 13.01
C ASN A 50 24.10 15.52 13.22
N THR A 51 24.56 16.25 12.20
CA THR A 51 25.69 17.18 12.34
C THR A 51 25.29 18.43 13.10
N MET A 52 24.12 19.00 12.80
CA MET A 52 23.58 20.18 13.51
C MET A 52 23.37 19.95 15.01
N THR A 53 23.05 18.70 15.39
CA THR A 53 22.92 18.30 16.80
C THR A 53 24.26 18.06 17.50
N SER A 54 25.35 17.86 16.75
CA SER A 54 26.69 17.57 17.31
C SER A 54 27.56 18.84 17.47
N GLU A 55 27.38 19.86 16.62
CA GLU A 55 28.22 21.07 16.62
C GLU A 55 27.77 22.17 17.60
N SER A 56 26.53 22.08 18.14
CA SER A 56 26.00 23.06 19.09
C SER A 56 25.90 22.47 20.51
N GLY A 57 26.79 22.90 21.41
CA GLY A 57 26.84 22.49 22.83
C GLY A 57 25.60 22.84 23.67
N LEU A 58 24.53 23.36 23.07
CA LEU A 58 23.18 23.32 23.61
C LEU A 58 22.27 22.74 22.53
N PRO A 59 21.54 21.66 22.81
CA PRO A 59 20.69 21.03 21.81
C PRO A 59 19.56 22.00 21.43
N ASN A 60 19.50 22.38 20.15
CA ASN A 60 18.29 22.93 19.54
C ASN A 60 17.19 21.84 19.53
N LYS A 61 16.72 21.43 20.71
CA LYS A 61 15.79 20.30 20.93
C LYS A 61 14.47 20.48 20.16
N GLY A 62 14.01 21.73 20.04
CA GLY A 62 12.82 22.08 19.26
C GLY A 62 12.98 21.79 17.76
N ASN A 63 14.17 21.98 17.19
CA ASN A 63 14.43 21.74 15.78
C ASN A 63 14.49 20.24 15.46
N LEU A 64 15.05 19.43 16.37
CA LEU A 64 15.09 17.96 16.20
C LEU A 64 13.68 17.35 16.29
N ASP A 65 12.87 17.75 17.27
CA ASP A 65 11.49 17.26 17.41
C ASP A 65 10.67 17.58 16.15
N GLN A 66 10.69 18.85 15.72
CA GLN A 66 9.98 19.29 14.52
C GLN A 66 10.46 18.55 13.27
N PHE A 67 11.77 18.34 13.12
CA PHE A 67 12.33 17.58 12.01
C PHE A 67 11.88 16.12 12.02
N LEU A 68 11.97 15.41 13.16
CA LEU A 68 11.60 14.00 13.26
C LEU A 68 10.11 13.78 13.00
N ARG A 69 9.27 14.70 13.48
CA ARG A 69 7.83 14.72 13.18
C ARG A 69 7.56 15.00 11.71
N ALA A 70 8.24 15.98 11.11
CA ALA A 70 8.09 16.30 9.69
C ALA A 70 8.55 15.14 8.80
N PHE A 71 9.65 14.48 9.16
CA PHE A 71 10.17 13.33 8.45
C PHE A 71 9.15 12.17 8.46
N TYR A 72 8.52 11.92 9.61
CA TYR A 72 7.48 10.91 9.73
C TYR A 72 6.16 11.32 9.05
N SER A 73 5.65 12.54 9.27
CA SER A 73 4.38 13.02 8.72
C SER A 73 4.39 13.11 7.21
N ARG A 74 5.57 13.34 6.61
CA ARG A 74 5.78 13.27 5.16
C ARG A 74 5.98 11.84 4.64
N ASN A 75 5.73 10.80 5.43
CA ASN A 75 5.87 9.39 5.03
C ASN A 75 7.30 8.96 4.64
N ALA A 76 8.35 9.72 4.97
CA ALA A 76 9.72 9.37 4.57
C ALA A 76 10.17 8.01 5.12
N VAL A 77 9.77 7.69 6.36
CA VAL A 77 9.99 6.38 6.98
C VAL A 77 9.28 5.27 6.20
N ALA A 78 8.04 5.51 5.76
CA ALA A 78 7.28 4.55 4.96
C ALA A 78 7.93 4.29 3.59
N PHE A 79 8.51 5.31 2.95
CA PHE A 79 9.31 5.11 1.73
C PHE A 79 10.55 4.26 1.97
N ALA A 80 11.26 4.49 3.06
CA ALA A 80 12.42 3.68 3.43
C ALA A 80 12.00 2.21 3.64
N VAL A 81 10.86 1.95 4.31
CA VAL A 81 10.30 0.60 4.46
C VAL A 81 9.90 0.00 3.11
N ALA A 82 9.31 0.77 2.21
CA ALA A 82 8.96 0.29 0.86
C ALA A 82 10.19 -0.21 0.09
N GLY A 83 11.33 0.49 0.20
CA GLY A 83 12.57 0.10 -0.46
C GLY A 83 13.15 -1.23 0.03
N LEU A 84 12.78 -1.72 1.22
CA LEU A 84 13.14 -3.07 1.69
C LEU A 84 12.52 -4.20 0.84
N SER A 85 11.45 -3.90 0.10
CA SER A 85 10.81 -4.83 -0.83
C SER A 85 11.40 -4.84 -2.24
N SER A 86 12.34 -3.92 -2.53
CA SER A 86 13.00 -3.83 -3.82
C SER A 86 13.87 -5.05 -4.12
N TYR A 87 13.96 -5.43 -5.39
CA TYR A 87 14.88 -6.47 -5.86
C TYR A 87 16.34 -6.03 -5.80
N SER A 88 16.61 -4.73 -5.96
CA SER A 88 17.97 -4.19 -5.88
C SER A 88 18.53 -4.31 -4.46
N LYS A 89 19.67 -4.99 -4.32
CA LYS A 89 20.39 -5.09 -3.04
C LYS A 89 20.83 -3.72 -2.54
N HIS A 90 21.23 -2.82 -3.46
CA HIS A 90 21.61 -1.45 -3.14
C HIS A 90 20.47 -0.68 -2.49
N LEU A 91 19.29 -0.66 -3.12
CA LEU A 91 18.09 -0.02 -2.57
C LEU A 91 17.73 -0.56 -1.19
N ARG A 92 17.76 -1.89 -1.02
CA ARG A 92 17.51 -2.51 0.29
C ARG A 92 18.55 -2.13 1.34
N SER A 93 19.82 -1.97 0.95
CA SER A 93 20.88 -1.53 1.86
C SER A 93 20.66 -0.08 2.29
N MET A 94 20.42 0.81 1.33
CA MET A 94 20.13 2.23 1.59
C MET A 94 18.89 2.41 2.47
N SER A 95 17.82 1.67 2.20
CA SER A 95 16.62 1.63 3.07
C SER A 95 16.95 1.27 4.51
N ARG A 96 17.80 0.25 4.73
CA ARG A 96 18.23 -0.12 6.09
C ARG A 96 19.04 0.99 6.75
N THR A 97 19.92 1.65 6.01
CA THR A 97 20.70 2.79 6.51
C THR A 97 19.80 3.96 6.92
N VAL A 98 18.82 4.33 6.09
CA VAL A 98 17.85 5.41 6.40
C VAL A 98 17.04 5.06 7.64
N ILE A 99 16.50 3.84 7.72
CA ILE A 99 15.73 3.38 8.90
C ILE A 99 16.61 3.37 10.15
N ALA A 100 17.83 2.86 10.07
CA ALA A 100 18.75 2.79 11.20
C ALA A 100 19.12 4.20 11.70
N LYS A 101 19.42 5.14 10.79
CA LYS A 101 19.79 6.50 11.17
C LYS A 101 18.61 7.28 11.77
N TYR A 102 17.41 7.11 11.21
CA TYR A 102 16.20 7.68 11.80
C TYR A 102 15.92 7.10 13.19
N ARG A 103 16.11 5.79 13.38
CA ARG A 103 15.98 5.11 14.69
C ARG A 103 16.97 5.65 15.72
N GLU A 104 18.23 5.81 15.35
CA GLU A 104 19.28 6.39 16.21
C GLU A 104 18.91 7.81 16.67
N LEU A 105 18.42 8.66 15.77
CA LEU A 105 17.94 10.00 16.11
C LEU A 105 16.68 9.98 16.99
N LEU A 106 15.80 9.01 16.78
CA LEU A 106 14.66 8.81 17.69
C LEU A 106 15.14 8.37 19.07
N GLU A 107 16.16 7.52 19.20
CA GLU A 107 16.71 7.07 20.49
C GLU A 107 17.38 8.22 21.26
N SER A 108 18.13 9.09 20.56
CA SER A 108 18.80 10.24 21.17
C SER A 108 17.83 11.35 21.62
N TRP A 109 16.59 11.34 21.14
CA TRP A 109 15.56 12.28 21.59
C TRP A 109 15.25 12.10 23.08
N GLN A 110 15.26 13.22 23.81
CA GLN A 110 14.89 13.30 25.23
C GLN A 110 13.70 14.25 25.40
N SER A 111 12.73 13.86 26.23
CA SER A 111 11.64 14.76 26.61
C SER A 111 12.21 15.96 27.35
N THR A 112 11.89 17.16 26.88
CA THR A 112 12.24 18.41 27.56
C THR A 112 11.39 18.52 28.83
N ARG A 113 11.93 18.09 29.98
CA ARG A 113 11.35 18.31 31.30
C ARG A 113 11.88 19.61 31.92
N LEU A 114 10.98 20.32 32.60
CA LEU A 114 11.19 21.56 33.36
C LEU A 114 12.57 21.61 34.05
N GLN A 115 13.38 22.61 33.71
CA GLN A 115 14.37 23.14 34.65
C GLN A 115 13.67 24.26 35.41
N VAL A 116 13.34 24.03 36.68
CA VAL A 116 12.82 25.08 37.57
C VAL A 116 13.97 26.07 37.79
N ASN A 117 13.96 27.17 37.04
CA ASN A 117 14.86 28.27 37.30
C ASN A 117 14.34 29.01 38.55
N LYS A 118 15.22 29.34 39.51
CA LYS A 118 14.89 29.98 40.81
C LYS A 118 14.25 31.39 40.71
N LYS A 119 13.81 31.82 39.53
CA LYS A 119 13.13 33.09 39.29
C LYS A 119 11.94 32.89 38.33
N GLY A 120 10.82 32.43 38.89
CA GLY A 120 9.46 32.89 38.62
C GLY A 120 8.97 33.30 37.22
N THR A 121 9.45 32.74 36.11
CA THR A 121 8.80 32.97 34.80
C THR A 121 8.91 31.72 33.92
N SER A 122 7.96 30.79 34.10
CA SER A 122 7.88 29.54 33.35
C SER A 122 6.82 29.65 32.25
N GLY A 123 7.25 29.88 31.02
CA GLY A 123 6.41 29.78 29.82
C GLY A 123 7.06 28.86 28.79
N THR A 124 7.12 27.54 29.05
CA THR A 124 7.44 26.56 28.00
C THR A 124 6.54 25.34 28.14
N THR A 125 5.76 25.07 27.10
CA THR A 125 4.84 23.94 26.99
C THR A 125 5.62 22.63 26.91
N LEU A 126 5.22 21.62 27.67
CA LEU A 126 5.85 20.30 27.71
C LEU A 126 5.69 19.61 26.35
N GLN A 127 6.77 19.50 25.56
CA GLN A 127 6.73 18.82 24.26
C GLN A 127 6.73 17.30 24.46
N LEU A 128 5.55 16.68 24.35
CA LEU A 128 5.35 15.23 24.34
C LEU A 128 5.39 14.74 22.90
N PHE A 129 6.21 13.73 22.61
CA PHE A 129 6.20 12.98 21.34
C PHE A 129 5.70 11.55 21.58
N PRO A 130 4.39 11.35 21.81
CA PRO A 130 3.84 10.05 22.17
C PRO A 130 4.00 9.02 21.04
N GLU A 131 3.89 9.44 19.78
CA GLU A 131 4.01 8.57 18.60
C GLU A 131 5.43 8.01 18.45
N ARG A 132 6.45 8.66 19.02
CA ARG A 132 7.85 8.20 19.01
C ARG A 132 7.97 6.75 19.45
N VAL A 133 7.36 6.42 20.59
CA VAL A 133 7.45 5.08 21.18
C VAL A 133 6.81 4.06 20.25
N GLN A 134 5.71 4.45 19.60
CA GLN A 134 4.98 3.58 18.69
C GLN A 134 5.74 3.35 17.38
N ILE A 135 6.32 4.42 16.82
CA ILE A 135 7.19 4.34 15.64
C ILE A 135 8.39 3.45 15.95
N MET A 136 9.07 3.68 17.10
CA MET A 136 10.20 2.86 17.53
C MET A 136 9.82 1.38 17.63
N PHE A 137 8.67 1.08 18.25
CA PHE A 137 8.18 -0.28 18.41
C PHE A 137 7.91 -0.98 17.06
N ILE A 138 7.31 -0.29 16.10
CA ILE A 138 7.08 -0.83 14.75
C ILE A 138 8.43 -1.09 14.04
N LEU A 139 9.38 -0.16 14.15
CA LEU A 139 10.72 -0.31 13.56
C LEU A 139 11.53 -1.44 14.21
N ASP A 140 11.41 -1.62 15.52
CA ASP A 140 12.02 -2.74 16.25
C ASP A 140 11.38 -4.07 15.85
N THR A 141 10.05 -4.12 15.74
CA THR A 141 9.35 -5.30 15.24
C THR A 141 9.82 -5.66 13.83
N LEU A 142 9.96 -4.67 12.94
CA LEU A 142 10.50 -4.87 11.59
C LEU A 142 11.93 -5.41 11.62
N ARG A 143 12.81 -4.82 12.44
CA ARG A 143 14.20 -5.27 12.60
C ARG A 143 14.28 -6.71 13.11
N ASN A 144 13.51 -7.03 14.15
CA ASN A 144 13.43 -8.35 14.76
C ASN A 144 12.95 -9.41 13.74
N SER A 145 11.93 -9.06 12.95
CA SER A 145 11.37 -9.93 11.91
C SER A 145 12.38 -10.19 10.78
N LEU A 146 13.25 -9.22 10.48
CA LEU A 146 14.25 -9.32 9.41
C LEU A 146 15.55 -10.03 9.82
N ALA A 147 15.79 -10.25 11.11
CA ALA A 147 17.01 -10.87 11.64
C ALA A 147 17.25 -12.29 11.09
N SER A 148 18.50 -12.78 11.15
CA SER A 148 18.92 -14.06 10.53
C SER A 148 18.14 -15.30 11.03
N GLY A 149 17.52 -15.24 12.21
CA GLY A 149 16.61 -16.26 12.75
C GLY A 149 15.11 -15.97 12.57
N GLY A 150 14.76 -14.89 11.89
CA GLY A 150 13.38 -14.42 11.68
C GLY A 150 12.59 -14.15 12.98
N GLY A 151 13.30 -13.83 14.06
CA GLY A 151 12.68 -13.62 15.37
C GLY A 151 12.03 -14.87 15.97
N ARG A 152 12.44 -16.09 15.59
CA ARG A 152 11.86 -17.35 16.11
C ARG A 152 11.78 -17.41 17.63
N ALA A 153 12.80 -16.92 18.34
CA ALA A 153 12.83 -16.90 19.80
C ALA A 153 11.81 -15.94 20.43
N ILE A 154 11.25 -15.03 19.65
CA ILE A 154 10.41 -13.91 20.11
C ILE A 154 9.09 -13.82 19.32
N GLY A 155 8.56 -14.97 18.88
CA GLY A 155 7.23 -15.08 18.26
C GLY A 155 7.18 -14.97 16.73
N GLY A 156 8.30 -14.61 16.10
CA GLY A 156 8.47 -14.70 14.65
C GLY A 156 8.70 -16.14 14.18
N ASN A 157 9.09 -16.32 12.92
CA ASN A 157 9.35 -17.65 12.35
C ASN A 157 10.63 -17.62 11.51
N GLY A 158 11.28 -18.78 11.38
CA GLY A 158 12.51 -18.88 10.60
C GLY A 158 12.31 -18.40 9.17
N ARG A 159 13.26 -17.61 8.67
CA ARG A 159 13.28 -17.21 7.26
C ARG A 159 13.83 -18.37 6.45
N ARG A 160 13.11 -18.80 5.42
CA ARG A 160 13.66 -19.75 4.46
C ARG A 160 14.83 -19.07 3.73
N ARG A 161 15.98 -19.75 3.68
CA ARG A 161 17.18 -19.28 2.96
C ARG A 161 16.90 -19.07 1.47
N TRP A 162 15.93 -19.80 0.93
CA TRP A 162 15.43 -19.74 -0.44
C TRP A 162 13.89 -19.74 -0.40
N MET A 163 13.25 -18.69 -0.93
CA MET A 163 11.82 -18.74 -1.25
C MET A 163 11.70 -19.20 -2.70
N PHE A 164 11.55 -20.52 -2.89
CA PHE A 164 11.70 -21.21 -4.18
C PHE A 164 13.07 -20.98 -4.83
N SER A 165 13.42 -21.80 -5.82
CA SER A 165 14.76 -21.89 -6.42
C SER A 165 15.26 -20.63 -7.15
N SER A 166 14.69 -19.45 -6.88
CA SER A 166 15.13 -18.16 -7.43
C SER A 166 16.09 -17.48 -6.45
N ALA A 167 17.34 -17.31 -6.87
CA ALA A 167 18.34 -16.54 -6.14
C ALA A 167 17.92 -15.07 -5.93
N LEU A 168 16.99 -14.54 -6.72
CA LEU A 168 16.49 -13.15 -6.61
C LEU A 168 15.73 -12.89 -5.30
N ASP A 169 15.20 -13.95 -4.66
CA ASP A 169 14.51 -13.88 -3.37
C ASP A 169 15.42 -14.16 -2.17
N THR A 170 16.71 -14.34 -2.40
CA THR A 170 17.67 -14.56 -1.31
C THR A 170 18.12 -13.25 -0.65
N GLY A 171 18.46 -13.36 0.63
CA GLY A 171 19.21 -12.31 1.33
C GLY A 171 18.36 -11.18 1.91
N GLY A 172 17.21 -11.47 2.51
CA GLY A 172 16.58 -10.53 3.43
C GLY A 172 15.62 -9.50 2.81
N ARG A 173 15.08 -9.74 1.61
CA ARG A 173 14.02 -8.91 0.98
C ARG A 173 12.73 -9.05 1.77
N LEU A 174 11.98 -7.96 1.90
CA LEU A 174 10.63 -7.97 2.48
C LEU A 174 9.63 -8.19 1.34
N THR A 175 8.64 -9.08 1.48
CA THR A 175 7.59 -9.16 0.45
C THR A 175 6.78 -7.88 0.45
N ARG A 176 6.13 -7.54 -0.67
CA ARG A 176 5.33 -6.31 -0.78
C ARG A 176 4.16 -6.33 0.20
N VAL A 177 3.62 -7.51 0.49
CA VAL A 177 2.58 -7.72 1.51
C VAL A 177 3.03 -7.17 2.86
N HIS A 178 4.19 -7.61 3.34
CA HIS A 178 4.71 -7.17 4.63
C HIS A 178 5.11 -5.69 4.58
N ALA A 179 5.76 -5.24 3.50
CA ALA A 179 6.15 -3.83 3.36
C ALA A 179 4.93 -2.91 3.42
N ASN A 180 3.87 -3.22 2.67
CA ASN A 180 2.63 -2.46 2.70
C ASN A 180 1.91 -2.53 4.04
N PHE A 181 1.98 -3.67 4.76
CA PHE A 181 1.47 -3.77 6.13
C PHE A 181 2.18 -2.81 7.08
N PHE A 182 3.52 -2.81 7.10
CA PHE A 182 4.30 -1.87 7.92
C PHE A 182 4.05 -0.41 7.53
N ILE A 183 3.98 -0.11 6.23
CA ILE A 183 3.70 1.25 5.74
C ILE A 183 2.33 1.75 6.20
N ARG A 184 1.29 0.94 6.01
CA ARG A 184 -0.08 1.31 6.42
C ARG A 184 -0.18 1.43 7.93
N SER A 185 0.55 0.61 8.67
CA SER A 185 0.63 0.69 10.13
C SER A 185 1.28 1.99 10.59
N LEU A 186 2.40 2.37 9.96
CA LEU A 186 3.05 3.65 10.22
C LEU A 186 2.13 4.82 9.89
N GLN A 187 1.40 4.78 8.78
CA GLN A 187 0.43 5.83 8.40
C GLN A 187 -0.76 5.94 9.36
N LEU A 188 -1.12 4.82 10.00
CA LEU A 188 -2.24 4.75 10.93
C LEU A 188 -1.91 5.36 12.29
N LEU A 189 -0.62 5.41 12.68
CA LEU A 189 -0.21 6.00 13.96
C LEU A 189 -0.63 7.48 14.10
N GLY A 190 -0.66 8.23 13.00
CA GLY A 190 -1.15 9.62 12.99
C GLY A 190 -2.68 9.77 12.99
N LYS A 191 -3.43 8.67 13.11
CA LYS A 191 -4.91 8.63 13.04
C LYS A 191 -5.49 7.69 14.12
N PRO A 192 -5.32 8.01 15.42
CA PRO A 192 -5.81 7.17 16.52
C PRO A 192 -7.33 7.02 16.55
N GLU A 193 -8.08 7.94 15.94
CA GLU A 193 -9.53 7.90 15.79
C GLU A 193 -10.03 6.82 14.80
N ASN A 194 -9.13 6.29 13.97
CA ASN A 194 -9.49 5.28 13.00
C ASN A 194 -9.75 3.93 13.69
N HIS A 195 -10.87 3.28 13.36
CA HIS A 195 -11.23 1.96 13.91
C HIS A 195 -10.10 0.93 13.77
N LEU A 196 -9.37 0.95 12.66
CA LEU A 196 -8.29 0.00 12.38
C LEU A 196 -7.09 0.17 13.31
N TYR A 197 -6.96 1.32 13.97
CA TYR A 197 -5.80 1.63 14.80
C TYR A 197 -5.61 0.57 15.88
N GLN A 198 -6.67 0.26 16.61
CA GLN A 198 -6.62 -0.72 17.69
C GLN A 198 -6.29 -2.13 17.15
N SER A 199 -6.95 -2.54 16.07
CA SER A 199 -6.77 -3.88 15.49
C SER A 199 -5.34 -4.09 14.98
N VAL A 200 -4.79 -3.11 14.27
CA VAL A 200 -3.40 -3.15 13.80
C VAL A 200 -2.41 -3.06 14.97
N TRP A 201 -2.66 -2.19 15.95
CA TRP A 201 -1.78 -2.05 17.11
C TRP A 201 -1.74 -3.32 17.96
N ASN A 202 -2.89 -3.99 18.14
CA ASN A 202 -2.97 -5.28 18.82
C ASN A 202 -2.15 -6.37 18.12
N CYS A 203 -2.03 -6.33 16.79
CA CYS A 203 -1.13 -7.22 16.05
C CYS A 203 0.33 -7.02 16.50
N PHE A 204 0.80 -5.77 16.53
CA PHE A 204 2.15 -5.44 16.97
C PHE A 204 2.40 -5.79 18.44
N LEU A 205 1.46 -5.48 19.34
CA LEU A 205 1.60 -5.79 20.76
C LEU A 205 1.59 -7.29 21.05
N SER A 206 0.99 -8.10 20.17
CA SER A 206 0.92 -9.55 20.39
C SER A 206 2.26 -10.25 20.30
N LYS A 207 3.18 -9.77 19.43
CA LYS A 207 4.47 -10.39 19.18
C LYS A 207 5.53 -9.35 18.81
N PRO A 208 6.73 -9.36 19.43
CA PRO A 208 7.83 -8.44 19.11
C PRO A 208 8.52 -8.75 17.77
N ALA A 209 8.12 -9.82 17.06
CA ALA A 209 8.48 -10.10 15.68
C ALA A 209 7.28 -10.71 14.93
N LEU A 210 7.10 -10.35 13.66
CA LEU A 210 6.07 -10.90 12.78
C LEU A 210 6.61 -12.10 11.98
N ASP A 211 5.77 -13.10 11.75
CA ASP A 211 6.09 -14.19 10.82
C ASP A 211 6.03 -13.66 9.38
N LEU A 212 7.19 -13.46 8.76
CA LEU A 212 7.30 -12.98 7.39
C LEU A 212 6.99 -14.04 6.31
N ASN A 213 6.46 -15.20 6.70
CA ASN A 213 6.01 -16.23 5.78
C ASN A 213 4.49 -16.21 5.56
N GLU A 214 3.73 -15.46 6.36
CA GLU A 214 2.27 -15.39 6.32
C GLU A 214 1.78 -13.94 6.36
N VAL A 215 0.58 -13.69 5.85
CA VAL A 215 -0.02 -12.36 5.91
C VAL A 215 -0.27 -11.97 7.38
N PRO A 216 0.28 -10.83 7.85
CA PRO A 216 0.09 -10.40 9.23
C PRO A 216 -1.39 -10.26 9.61
N ASP A 217 -1.77 -10.91 10.72
CA ASP A 217 -3.10 -10.89 11.36
C ASP A 217 -4.30 -11.19 10.43
N PHE A 218 -4.08 -11.83 9.29
CA PHE A 218 -5.09 -11.95 8.23
C PHE A 218 -6.41 -12.54 8.69
N LEU A 219 -6.40 -13.70 9.37
CA LEU A 219 -7.63 -14.36 9.79
C LEU A 219 -8.41 -13.52 10.80
N ARG A 220 -7.71 -12.86 11.74
CA ARG A 220 -8.35 -12.02 12.75
C ARG A 220 -9.00 -10.79 12.11
N THR A 221 -8.30 -10.11 11.20
CA THR A 221 -8.82 -8.92 10.51
C THR A 221 -9.92 -9.27 9.50
N PHE A 222 -9.78 -10.39 8.79
CA PHE A 222 -10.74 -10.79 7.74
C PHE A 222 -12.04 -11.36 8.32
N PHE A 223 -11.96 -12.12 9.41
CA PHE A 223 -13.11 -12.70 10.13
C PHE A 223 -13.37 -11.99 11.45
N SER A 224 -13.17 -10.67 11.47
CA SER A 224 -13.34 -9.85 12.66
C SER A 224 -14.75 -9.99 13.25
N THR A 225 -14.82 -10.04 14.57
CA THR A 225 -16.07 -10.03 15.34
C THR A 225 -16.49 -8.62 15.77
N SER A 226 -15.75 -7.59 15.33
CA SER A 226 -16.07 -6.18 15.58
C SER A 226 -17.38 -5.77 14.93
N THR A 227 -18.07 -4.79 15.51
CA THR A 227 -19.24 -4.14 14.86
C THR A 227 -18.89 -3.53 13.50
N GLN A 228 -17.62 -3.14 13.32
CA GLN A 228 -17.08 -2.57 12.09
C GLN A 228 -16.23 -3.59 11.28
N TYR A 229 -16.51 -4.90 11.40
CA TYR A 229 -15.78 -5.98 10.71
C TYR A 229 -15.64 -5.76 9.19
N ARG A 230 -16.60 -5.08 8.56
CA ARG A 230 -16.58 -4.74 7.13
C ARG A 230 -15.41 -3.84 6.76
N MET A 231 -15.13 -2.84 7.60
CA MET A 231 -14.00 -1.92 7.41
C MET A 231 -12.67 -2.67 7.53
N GLU A 232 -12.56 -3.56 8.52
CA GLU A 232 -11.38 -4.40 8.73
C GLU A 232 -11.13 -5.34 7.55
N ARG A 233 -12.17 -6.06 7.13
CA ARG A 233 -12.12 -6.96 5.97
C ARG A 233 -11.77 -6.21 4.69
N GLN A 234 -12.35 -5.03 4.47
CA GLN A 234 -12.05 -4.21 3.31
C GLN A 234 -10.60 -3.71 3.34
N TRP A 235 -10.11 -3.30 4.50
CA TRP A 235 -8.73 -2.81 4.67
C TRP A 235 -7.71 -3.88 4.33
N ILE A 236 -7.83 -5.08 4.90
CA ILE A 236 -6.88 -6.16 4.63
C ILE A 236 -6.96 -6.62 3.17
N THR A 237 -8.16 -6.70 2.59
CA THR A 237 -8.32 -7.12 1.18
C THR A 237 -7.74 -6.08 0.22
N ARG A 238 -7.93 -4.78 0.51
CA ARG A 238 -7.32 -3.70 -0.28
C ARG A 238 -5.80 -3.74 -0.19
N LEU A 239 -5.25 -3.93 1.01
CA LEU A 239 -3.82 -4.09 1.22
C LEU A 239 -3.27 -5.21 0.36
N LEU A 240 -3.93 -6.37 0.35
CA LEU A 240 -3.51 -7.53 -0.43
C LEU A 240 -3.59 -7.25 -1.93
N ALA A 241 -4.68 -6.64 -2.42
CA ALA A 241 -4.86 -6.29 -3.83
C ALA A 241 -3.75 -5.38 -4.38
N GLU A 242 -3.25 -4.46 -3.56
CA GLU A 242 -2.16 -3.53 -3.89
C GLU A 242 -0.76 -4.16 -3.70
N SER A 243 -0.68 -5.33 -3.07
CA SER A 243 0.59 -5.98 -2.70
C SER A 243 1.03 -7.06 -3.67
N VAL A 244 0.12 -7.75 -4.36
CA VAL A 244 0.52 -8.82 -5.29
C VAL A 244 1.32 -8.25 -6.46
N GLY A 245 2.61 -8.56 -6.52
CA GLY A 245 3.46 -8.21 -7.65
C GLY A 245 4.30 -9.36 -8.18
N ASP A 246 4.67 -10.31 -7.32
CA ASP A 246 5.55 -11.41 -7.65
C ASP A 246 5.10 -12.75 -7.05
N THR A 247 5.87 -13.81 -7.32
CA THR A 247 5.59 -15.15 -6.79
C THR A 247 5.76 -15.23 -5.28
N ALA A 248 6.70 -14.50 -4.68
CA ALA A 248 6.88 -14.49 -3.23
C ALA A 248 5.66 -13.89 -2.51
N ASP A 249 5.09 -12.82 -3.04
CA ASP A 249 3.84 -12.22 -2.54
C ASP A 249 2.69 -13.23 -2.59
N TYR A 250 2.53 -13.92 -3.72
CA TYR A 250 1.51 -14.96 -3.89
C TYR A 250 1.66 -16.09 -2.86
N LEU A 251 2.88 -16.54 -2.58
CA LEU A 251 3.11 -17.65 -1.66
C LEU A 251 2.79 -17.30 -0.22
N VAL A 252 3.10 -16.08 0.21
CA VAL A 252 2.68 -15.58 1.54
C VAL A 252 1.15 -15.58 1.64
N MET A 253 0.47 -15.14 0.58
CA MET A 253 -0.99 -15.14 0.51
C MET A 253 -1.59 -16.56 0.46
N GLU A 254 -0.96 -17.47 -0.27
CA GLU A 254 -1.38 -18.86 -0.38
C GLU A 254 -1.21 -19.60 0.96
N LYS A 255 -0.09 -19.38 1.67
CA LYS A 255 0.13 -19.94 3.01
C LYS A 255 -0.98 -19.50 3.99
N SER A 256 -1.41 -18.23 3.91
CA SER A 256 -2.53 -17.70 4.69
C SER A 256 -3.91 -18.00 4.10
N ARG A 257 -4.00 -18.77 3.00
CA ARG A 257 -5.24 -19.13 2.29
C ARG A 257 -6.09 -17.94 1.83
N VAL A 258 -5.44 -16.82 1.53
CA VAL A 258 -6.11 -15.56 1.15
C VAL A 258 -7.08 -15.77 -0.01
N PHE A 259 -6.62 -16.33 -1.14
CA PHE A 259 -7.45 -16.50 -2.33
C PHE A 259 -8.68 -17.37 -2.03
N LYS A 260 -8.50 -18.48 -1.31
CA LYS A 260 -9.61 -19.34 -0.88
C LYS A 260 -10.66 -18.55 -0.08
N HIS A 261 -10.22 -17.79 0.93
CA HIS A 261 -11.13 -17.02 1.78
C HIS A 261 -11.81 -15.86 1.03
N CYS A 262 -11.07 -15.13 0.18
CA CYS A 262 -11.61 -14.04 -0.63
C CYS A 262 -12.64 -14.53 -1.67
N LEU A 263 -12.34 -15.60 -2.41
CA LEU A 263 -13.24 -16.15 -3.44
C LEU A 263 -14.54 -16.71 -2.82
N ASN A 264 -14.42 -17.34 -1.65
CA ASN A 264 -15.58 -17.83 -0.90
C ASN A 264 -16.43 -16.67 -0.37
N ALA A 265 -15.79 -15.68 0.28
CA ALA A 265 -16.49 -14.52 0.81
C ALA A 265 -17.15 -13.67 -0.28
N TYR A 266 -16.53 -13.53 -1.45
CA TYR A 266 -17.13 -12.85 -2.60
C TYR A 266 -18.43 -13.53 -3.05
N SER A 267 -18.47 -14.86 -2.98
CA SER A 267 -19.62 -15.66 -3.42
C SER A 267 -20.79 -15.63 -2.43
N SER A 268 -20.62 -15.02 -1.26
CA SER A 268 -21.68 -14.80 -0.28
C SER A 268 -22.64 -13.71 -0.74
N THR A 269 -23.94 -13.90 -0.51
CA THR A 269 -24.96 -12.87 -0.77
C THR A 269 -24.80 -11.61 0.09
N SER A 270 -24.11 -11.73 1.22
CA SER A 270 -23.81 -10.62 2.15
C SER A 270 -22.53 -9.83 1.79
N SER A 271 -21.93 -10.11 0.64
CA SER A 271 -20.70 -9.48 0.20
C SER A 271 -20.94 -8.06 -0.32
N GLU A 272 -20.20 -7.09 0.22
CA GLU A 272 -20.33 -5.68 -0.19
C GLU A 272 -19.61 -5.42 -1.51
N ALA A 273 -20.17 -4.55 -2.36
CA ALA A 273 -19.61 -4.21 -3.67
C ALA A 273 -18.18 -3.64 -3.59
N SER A 274 -17.87 -2.86 -2.54
CA SER A 274 -16.54 -2.30 -2.34
C SER A 274 -15.49 -3.36 -1.99
N PHE A 275 -15.89 -4.41 -1.25
CA PHE A 275 -15.08 -5.58 -0.96
C PHE A 275 -14.92 -6.45 -2.21
N GLN A 276 -16.01 -6.71 -2.94
CA GLN A 276 -16.00 -7.45 -4.20
C GLN A 276 -15.02 -6.84 -5.20
N LEU A 277 -15.06 -5.52 -5.38
CA LEU A 277 -14.12 -4.81 -6.23
C LEU A 277 -12.65 -5.02 -5.81
N ASN A 278 -12.36 -5.05 -4.51
CA ASN A 278 -10.99 -5.30 -4.02
C ASN A 278 -10.56 -6.76 -4.29
N VAL A 279 -11.46 -7.72 -4.19
CA VAL A 279 -11.18 -9.12 -4.57
C VAL A 279 -10.89 -9.22 -6.07
N LEU A 280 -11.68 -8.54 -6.91
CA LEU A 280 -11.41 -8.50 -8.36
C LEU A 280 -10.06 -7.85 -8.68
N LYS A 281 -9.72 -6.73 -8.01
CA LYS A 281 -8.40 -6.10 -8.14
C LYS A 281 -7.27 -7.02 -7.69
N LEU A 282 -7.47 -7.80 -6.62
CA LEU A 282 -6.51 -8.79 -6.15
C LEU A 282 -6.25 -9.86 -7.22
N ILE A 283 -7.31 -10.41 -7.82
CA ILE A 283 -7.20 -11.40 -8.89
C ILE A 283 -6.56 -10.77 -10.14
N ALA A 284 -6.97 -9.56 -10.53
CA ALA A 284 -6.42 -8.85 -11.68
C ALA A 284 -4.91 -8.54 -11.52
N SER A 285 -4.46 -8.18 -10.32
CA SER A 285 -3.03 -8.02 -10.03
C SER A 285 -2.28 -9.36 -10.09
N ALA A 286 -2.88 -10.44 -9.58
CA ALA A 286 -2.28 -11.77 -9.61
C ALA A 286 -2.15 -12.32 -11.03
N THR A 287 -3.16 -12.11 -11.88
CA THR A 287 -3.17 -12.65 -13.26
C THR A 287 -2.19 -11.95 -14.20
N LYS A 288 -1.57 -10.83 -13.80
CA LYS A 288 -0.46 -10.21 -14.55
C LYS A 288 0.76 -11.12 -14.68
N GLN A 289 0.92 -12.09 -13.78
CA GLN A 289 2.05 -13.01 -13.77
C GLN A 289 1.64 -14.39 -14.29
N PRO A 290 2.28 -14.93 -15.36
CA PRO A 290 1.91 -16.21 -15.96
C PRO A 290 1.86 -17.37 -14.96
N ARG A 291 2.86 -17.45 -14.06
CA ARG A 291 2.94 -18.49 -13.03
C ARG A 291 1.74 -18.47 -12.08
N LEU A 292 1.25 -17.29 -11.73
CA LEU A 292 0.10 -17.13 -10.83
C LEU A 292 -1.21 -17.47 -11.54
N VAL A 293 -1.34 -17.18 -12.84
CA VAL A 293 -2.50 -17.64 -13.64
C VAL A 293 -2.63 -19.16 -13.56
N HIS A 294 -1.55 -19.90 -13.84
CA HIS A 294 -1.56 -21.37 -13.73
C HIS A 294 -1.88 -21.86 -12.30
N ALA A 295 -1.34 -21.20 -11.28
CA ALA A 295 -1.64 -21.54 -9.88
C ALA A 295 -3.12 -21.30 -9.54
N LEU A 296 -3.71 -20.18 -9.97
CA LEU A 296 -5.12 -19.84 -9.75
C LEU A 296 -6.07 -20.80 -10.49
N ILE A 297 -5.71 -21.22 -11.70
CA ILE A 297 -6.47 -22.23 -12.44
C ILE A 297 -6.43 -23.57 -11.69
N ARG A 298 -5.22 -24.02 -11.31
CA ARG A 298 -5.01 -25.35 -10.73
C ARG A 298 -5.55 -25.50 -9.31
N PHE A 299 -5.33 -24.50 -8.45
CA PHE A 299 -5.62 -24.62 -7.02
C PHE A 299 -6.91 -23.93 -6.58
N HIS A 300 -7.41 -22.98 -7.38
CA HIS A 300 -8.58 -22.16 -7.03
C HIS A 300 -9.73 -22.27 -8.04
N ALA A 301 -9.59 -23.11 -9.08
CA ALA A 301 -10.60 -23.31 -10.13
C ALA A 301 -11.12 -21.98 -10.71
N LEU A 302 -10.22 -21.00 -10.86
CA LEU A 302 -10.58 -19.63 -11.22
C LEU A 302 -11.48 -19.50 -12.45
N PRO A 303 -11.29 -20.25 -13.56
CA PRO A 303 -12.19 -20.16 -14.72
C PRO A 303 -13.66 -20.47 -14.39
N LEU A 304 -13.92 -21.47 -13.53
CA LEU A 304 -15.27 -21.83 -13.11
C LEU A 304 -15.87 -20.75 -12.20
N TRP A 305 -15.06 -20.20 -11.31
CA TRP A 305 -15.48 -19.09 -10.46
C TRP A 305 -15.82 -17.85 -11.29
N LEU A 306 -15.01 -17.53 -12.30
CA LEU A 306 -15.28 -16.44 -13.24
C LEU A 306 -16.59 -16.70 -13.99
N TRP A 307 -16.79 -17.90 -14.55
CA TRP A 307 -18.03 -18.26 -15.24
C TRP A 307 -19.27 -17.97 -14.41
N ARG A 308 -19.26 -18.34 -13.12
CA ARG A 308 -20.38 -18.10 -12.21
C ARG A 308 -20.69 -16.61 -12.01
N HIS A 309 -19.67 -15.77 -11.86
CA HIS A 309 -19.83 -14.38 -11.40
C HIS A 309 -19.80 -13.34 -12.52
N MET A 310 -19.18 -13.66 -13.65
CA MET A 310 -19.06 -12.76 -14.79
C MET A 310 -20.32 -12.66 -15.64
N LEU A 311 -21.13 -13.72 -15.65
CA LEU A 311 -22.37 -13.79 -16.43
C LEU A 311 -23.58 -13.21 -15.70
N VAL A 312 -23.33 -12.41 -14.66
CA VAL A 312 -24.34 -11.69 -13.89
C VAL A 312 -24.18 -10.19 -14.13
N PRO A 313 -25.27 -9.42 -14.31
CA PRO A 313 -25.20 -7.96 -14.42
C PRO A 313 -24.45 -7.36 -13.22
N CYS A 314 -23.45 -6.54 -13.48
CA CYS A 314 -22.60 -5.96 -12.44
C CYS A 314 -22.21 -4.51 -12.77
N PRO A 315 -21.74 -3.72 -11.78
CA PRO A 315 -21.29 -2.36 -12.04
C PRO A 315 -20.12 -2.30 -13.02
N VAL A 316 -20.03 -1.21 -13.80
CA VAL A 316 -18.97 -1.00 -14.82
C VAL A 316 -17.56 -1.19 -14.24
N SER A 317 -17.34 -0.77 -12.99
CA SER A 317 -16.07 -0.94 -12.29
C SER A 317 -15.68 -2.41 -12.08
N HIS A 318 -16.66 -3.29 -11.87
CA HIS A 318 -16.45 -4.73 -11.71
C HIS A 318 -16.21 -5.38 -13.07
N ALA A 319 -17.05 -5.05 -14.06
CA ALA A 319 -16.90 -5.51 -15.44
C ALA A 319 -15.49 -5.19 -16.00
N ALA A 320 -14.97 -3.99 -15.74
CA ALA A 320 -13.62 -3.60 -16.15
C ALA A 320 -12.52 -4.49 -15.53
N GLN A 321 -12.66 -4.86 -14.25
CA GLN A 321 -11.71 -5.78 -13.60
C GLN A 321 -11.83 -7.19 -14.15
N PHE A 322 -13.05 -7.67 -14.36
CA PHE A 322 -13.31 -8.96 -14.99
C PHE A 322 -12.72 -9.06 -16.39
N ARG A 323 -12.88 -8.02 -17.22
CA ARG A 323 -12.25 -7.95 -18.54
C ARG A 323 -10.74 -8.03 -18.45
N THR A 324 -10.13 -7.27 -17.53
CA THR A 324 -8.69 -7.31 -17.27
C THR A 324 -8.22 -8.72 -16.88
N ILE A 325 -9.00 -9.43 -16.05
CA ILE A 325 -8.69 -10.80 -15.63
C ILE A 325 -8.71 -11.76 -16.83
N ILE A 326 -9.76 -11.72 -17.66
CA ILE A 326 -9.86 -12.55 -18.86
C ILE A 326 -8.70 -12.25 -19.81
N ASP A 327 -8.44 -10.99 -20.13
CA ASP A 327 -7.40 -10.60 -21.09
C ASP A 327 -6.02 -11.10 -20.64
N ASN A 328 -5.71 -10.98 -19.33
CA ASN A 328 -4.48 -11.51 -18.75
C ASN A 328 -4.40 -13.04 -18.87
N MET A 329 -5.49 -13.74 -18.57
CA MET A 329 -5.55 -15.21 -18.64
C MET A 329 -5.41 -15.71 -20.08
N SER A 330 -6.12 -15.11 -21.03
CA SER A 330 -6.07 -15.46 -22.45
C SER A 330 -4.67 -15.27 -23.02
N LYS A 331 -3.98 -14.15 -22.69
CA LYS A 331 -2.57 -13.93 -23.10
C LYS A 331 -1.63 -15.04 -22.61
N VAL A 332 -1.82 -15.50 -21.37
CA VAL A 332 -0.97 -16.54 -20.77
C VAL A 332 -1.29 -17.92 -21.34
N ILE A 333 -2.56 -18.25 -21.55
CA ILE A 333 -2.96 -19.59 -22.01
C ILE A 333 -2.71 -19.75 -23.52
N CYS A 334 -2.99 -18.73 -24.34
CA CYS A 334 -2.73 -18.79 -25.78
C CYS A 334 -1.24 -18.79 -26.15
N SER A 335 -0.35 -18.41 -25.22
CA SER A 335 1.11 -18.51 -25.43
C SER A 335 1.70 -19.86 -25.02
N GLY A 336 0.92 -20.74 -24.38
CA GLY A 336 1.36 -22.09 -24.00
C GLY A 336 1.27 -23.08 -25.16
N SER A 337 2.30 -23.92 -25.35
CA SER A 337 2.35 -24.94 -26.41
C SER A 337 1.48 -26.20 -26.14
N GLN A 338 0.88 -26.31 -24.95
CA GLN A 338 0.09 -27.46 -24.53
C GLN A 338 -1.40 -27.08 -24.56
N GLU A 339 -2.22 -27.84 -25.28
CA GLU A 339 -3.68 -27.70 -25.24
C GLU A 339 -4.18 -27.97 -23.82
N SER A 340 -4.64 -26.90 -23.16
CA SER A 340 -5.26 -26.98 -21.84
C SER A 340 -6.78 -26.89 -22.04
N PRO A 341 -7.62 -27.60 -21.28
CA PRO A 341 -9.07 -27.40 -21.32
C PRO A 341 -9.48 -25.93 -21.11
N ALA A 342 -8.66 -25.14 -20.42
CA ALA A 342 -8.86 -23.72 -20.24
C ALA A 342 -8.73 -22.91 -21.56
N SER A 343 -7.99 -23.39 -22.56
CA SER A 343 -7.85 -22.72 -23.87
C SER A 343 -9.13 -22.77 -24.69
N GLN A 344 -9.98 -23.78 -24.47
CA GLN A 344 -11.30 -23.88 -25.11
C GLN A 344 -12.37 -23.11 -24.33
N LEU A 345 -12.28 -23.11 -22.99
CA LEU A 345 -13.29 -22.47 -22.13
C LEU A 345 -13.17 -20.94 -22.08
N LEU A 346 -11.96 -20.38 -22.13
CA LEU A 346 -11.76 -18.93 -22.05
C LEU A 346 -12.36 -18.15 -23.24
N PRO A 347 -12.23 -18.58 -24.51
CA PRO A 347 -12.89 -17.92 -25.63
C PRO A 347 -14.41 -17.86 -25.47
N LEU A 348 -15.03 -18.99 -25.10
CA LEU A 348 -16.47 -19.06 -24.84
C LEU A 348 -16.89 -18.12 -23.69
N LEU A 349 -16.13 -18.11 -22.60
CA LEU A 349 -16.37 -17.19 -21.48
C LEU A 349 -16.25 -15.72 -21.91
N THR A 350 -15.30 -15.42 -22.81
CA THR A 350 -15.08 -14.05 -23.32
C THR A 350 -16.26 -13.60 -24.17
N GLU A 351 -16.73 -14.45 -25.08
CA GLU A 351 -17.88 -14.17 -25.94
C GLU A 351 -19.16 -13.94 -25.11
N GLU A 352 -19.45 -14.83 -24.15
CA GLU A 352 -20.62 -14.69 -23.29
C GLU A 352 -20.53 -13.44 -22.38
N PHE A 353 -19.34 -13.12 -21.89
CA PHE A 353 -19.13 -11.88 -21.15
C PHE A 353 -19.38 -10.63 -22.02
N GLU A 354 -18.92 -10.63 -23.27
CA GLU A 354 -19.17 -9.53 -24.22
C GLU A 354 -20.65 -9.41 -24.57
N LYS A 355 -21.39 -10.51 -24.73
CA LYS A 355 -22.85 -10.47 -24.92
C LYS A 355 -23.57 -9.84 -23.72
N MET A 356 -23.16 -10.21 -22.50
CA MET A 356 -23.80 -9.72 -21.27
C MET A 356 -23.48 -8.25 -20.94
N HIS A 357 -22.24 -7.80 -21.19
CA HIS A 357 -21.78 -6.48 -20.75
C HIS A 357 -21.46 -5.50 -21.90
N GLY A 358 -21.42 -5.96 -23.15
CA GLY A 358 -21.08 -5.15 -24.33
C GLY A 358 -22.09 -4.03 -24.64
N GLY A 359 -23.36 -4.21 -24.27
CA GLY A 359 -24.40 -3.18 -24.39
C GLY A 359 -24.23 -1.99 -23.44
N ALA A 360 -23.55 -2.16 -22.30
CA ALA A 360 -23.37 -1.09 -21.31
C ALA A 360 -22.41 0.02 -21.78
N THR A 361 -21.53 -0.27 -22.74
CA THR A 361 -20.58 0.69 -23.33
C THR A 361 -21.18 1.59 -24.41
N ILE A 362 -22.34 1.25 -24.97
CA ILE A 362 -22.96 1.99 -26.09
C ILE A 362 -23.81 3.16 -25.58
N ASN A 363 -24.48 3.01 -24.43
CA ASN A 363 -25.37 4.03 -23.89
C ASN A 363 -24.64 5.27 -23.31
N THR A 364 -23.34 5.18 -23.01
CA THR A 364 -22.57 6.34 -22.56
C THR A 364 -22.12 7.25 -23.72
N LYS A 365 -22.15 6.75 -24.97
CA LYS A 365 -21.81 7.55 -26.16
C LYS A 365 -23.01 8.26 -26.78
N GLN A 366 -24.25 7.83 -26.52
CA GLN A 366 -25.46 8.45 -27.09
C GLN A 366 -26.00 9.66 -26.32
N ASN A 367 -25.64 9.84 -25.03
CA ASN A 367 -26.08 11.00 -24.24
C ASN A 367 -25.11 12.21 -24.31
N GLY A 368 -24.13 12.18 -25.23
CA GLY A 368 -23.02 13.14 -25.27
C GLY A 368 -22.90 14.01 -26.53
N VAL A 369 -23.88 14.02 -27.45
CA VAL A 369 -23.85 14.89 -28.63
C VAL A 369 -25.27 15.30 -29.03
N VAL A 370 -25.40 16.56 -29.45
CA VAL A 370 -26.58 17.27 -30.00
C VAL A 370 -27.39 18.08 -28.98
N GLN A 371 -26.91 19.30 -28.69
CA GLN A 371 -27.60 20.53 -29.13
C GLN A 371 -26.64 21.73 -29.07
N SER A 372 -26.10 22.10 -30.24
CA SER A 372 -25.57 23.46 -30.48
C SER A 372 -25.82 23.83 -31.93
N VAL A 373 -26.87 24.62 -32.19
CA VAL A 373 -26.91 25.56 -33.33
C VAL A 373 -27.76 26.77 -32.94
N ASN A 374 -27.04 27.85 -32.60
CA ASN A 374 -27.20 29.27 -32.93
C ASN A 374 -28.58 29.95 -33.02
N GLY A 375 -28.64 31.15 -32.43
CA GLY A 375 -29.24 32.32 -33.11
C GLY A 375 -29.93 33.35 -32.21
N ASN A 376 -29.18 34.36 -31.77
CA ASN A 376 -29.58 35.63 -31.14
C ASN A 376 -30.95 36.20 -31.51
N THR A 377 -31.70 36.72 -30.51
CA THR A 377 -32.05 38.16 -30.42
C THR A 377 -32.78 38.53 -29.10
N SER A 378 -32.34 39.66 -28.53
CA SER A 378 -33.09 40.67 -27.75
C SER A 378 -33.65 40.39 -26.33
N LEU A 379 -32.93 40.98 -25.38
CA LEU A 379 -33.34 41.80 -24.21
C LEU A 379 -34.84 42.08 -23.90
N HIS A 380 -35.08 42.17 -22.59
CA HIS A 380 -36.20 42.75 -21.77
C HIS A 380 -37.15 41.71 -21.17
N ALA A 381 -37.08 41.41 -19.86
CA ALA A 381 -37.56 42.16 -18.68
C ALA A 381 -38.88 41.54 -18.16
N GLU A 382 -39.07 41.59 -16.83
CA GLU A 382 -40.31 41.27 -16.08
C GLU A 382 -40.63 39.76 -15.94
N LEU A 383 -41.34 39.24 -14.95
CA LEU A 383 -41.63 39.49 -13.53
C LEU A 383 -42.37 38.21 -13.09
N GLU A 384 -42.50 37.99 -11.78
CA GLU A 384 -43.62 37.25 -11.13
C GLU A 384 -43.70 35.71 -11.15
N THR A 385 -43.56 35.17 -9.92
CA THR A 385 -44.45 34.21 -9.21
C THR A 385 -44.77 32.85 -9.84
N HIS A 386 -44.28 31.78 -9.19
CA HIS A 386 -45.07 31.01 -8.21
C HIS A 386 -44.19 30.08 -7.37
#